data_AF-A0A427HGK2-F1
#
_entry.id   AF-A0A427HGK2-F1
#
_cell.length_a   1.000
_cell.length_b   1.000
_cell.length_c   1.000
_cell.angle_alpha   90.00
_cell.angle_beta   90.00
_cell.angle_gamma   90.00
#
_symmetry.space_group_name_H-M   'P 1'
#
loop_
_entity.id
_entity.type
_entity.pdbx_description
1 polymer ?
#
loop_
_entity_poly.entity_id
_entity_poly.type
_entity_poly.pdbx_seq_one_letter_code
_entity_poly.pdbx_strand_id
1 'polypeptide(L)'
;MTSTASNQKPYFDIQTSGIGYIQRVREVQGKAGRKGPPSLWCTVAALVGPATNPFKRYFDVRVSGAEAKKLVQPYVGIDDHQQRPLVRFRLGDLWVDPFIRPSGEHKGKAAASLKARLLTAELIDRTELAQVEQHELITHGIGYLRDPKDVPRTAGGSLLSCCIAALTGPVDVPTGEREYRYINTIVTNAAAQELVRLCVMPVEAKQKVLIAFRLNDMQASPYIRTKGEKAGQAAASLESELIHIGLIKVDGKQVHPQESEAPVTEGAPAPEETVPAEDDSAHPQSSAPAQEPVEEPARAASF
;
A
#
# COMPACT_ATOMS: atom_id res chain seq x y z
N MET A 1 -33.52 -8.76 11.70
CA MET A 1 -32.56 -7.65 11.51
C MET A 1 -31.91 -7.84 10.14
N THR A 2 -32.17 -6.92 9.21
CA THR A 2 -31.74 -7.02 7.80
C THR A 2 -30.34 -6.43 7.65
N SER A 3 -29.35 -7.30 7.43
CA SER A 3 -27.99 -6.92 7.05
C SER A 3 -28.03 -6.15 5.73
N THR A 4 -27.69 -4.87 5.76
CA THR A 4 -27.51 -4.05 4.57
C THR A 4 -26.15 -4.41 3.97
N ALA A 5 -26.10 -5.48 3.17
CA ALA A 5 -24.93 -5.77 2.36
C ALA A 5 -24.74 -4.62 1.37
N SER A 6 -23.75 -3.75 1.62
CA SER A 6 -23.39 -2.71 0.67
C SER A 6 -22.94 -3.38 -0.62
N ASN A 7 -23.64 -3.10 -1.72
CA ASN A 7 -23.30 -3.55 -3.07
C ASN A 7 -22.04 -2.81 -3.58
N GLN A 8 -20.90 -3.01 -2.91
CA GLN A 8 -19.63 -2.40 -3.28
C GLN A 8 -19.03 -3.23 -4.41
N LYS A 9 -19.01 -2.65 -5.62
CA LYS A 9 -18.24 -3.22 -6.73
C LYS A 9 -16.77 -3.34 -6.33
N PRO A 10 -16.10 -4.46 -6.66
CA PRO A 10 -14.66 -4.59 -6.40
C PRO A 10 -13.85 -3.62 -7.28
N TYR A 11 -12.80 -3.05 -6.71
CA TYR A 11 -11.84 -2.18 -7.41
C TYR A 11 -10.42 -2.74 -7.26
N PHE A 12 -9.63 -2.63 -8.31
CA PHE A 12 -8.18 -2.67 -8.18
C PHE A 12 -7.70 -1.36 -7.57
N ASP A 13 -6.82 -1.47 -6.60
CA ASP A 13 -6.23 -0.33 -5.93
C ASP A 13 -4.74 -0.54 -5.71
N ILE A 14 -4.00 0.57 -5.74
CA ILE A 14 -2.63 0.63 -5.25
C ILE A 14 -2.63 1.39 -3.94
N GLN A 15 -2.18 0.73 -2.89
CA GLN A 15 -2.21 1.31 -1.56
C GLN A 15 -0.81 1.68 -1.13
N THR A 16 -0.65 2.90 -0.61
CA THR A 16 0.62 3.39 -0.09
C THR A 16 0.49 3.64 1.40
N SER A 17 1.34 3.02 2.21
CA SER A 17 1.32 3.14 3.67
C SER A 17 2.66 3.65 4.18
N GLY A 18 2.62 4.37 5.30
CA GLY A 18 3.81 4.91 5.93
C GLY A 18 3.47 5.67 7.21
N ILE A 19 4.49 6.33 7.76
CA ILE A 19 4.37 7.22 8.92
C ILE A 19 4.65 8.65 8.45
N GLY A 20 3.89 9.63 8.93
CA GLY A 20 4.09 11.01 8.51
C GLY A 20 3.25 12.00 9.29
N TYR A 21 3.46 13.28 8.99
CA TYR A 21 2.69 14.36 9.58
C TYR A 21 1.54 14.78 8.68
N ILE A 22 0.37 15.05 9.25
CA ILE A 22 -0.71 15.76 8.54
C ILE A 22 -0.48 17.26 8.67
N GLN A 23 -0.65 17.98 7.57
CA GLN A 23 -0.53 19.43 7.52
C GLN A 23 -1.45 20.02 6.44
N ARG A 24 -1.63 21.35 6.43
CA ARG A 24 -2.39 22.08 5.38
C ARG A 24 -3.79 21.51 5.18
N VAL A 25 -4.48 21.23 6.29
CA VAL A 25 -5.83 20.69 6.28
C VAL A 25 -6.79 21.78 5.87
N ARG A 26 -7.64 21.49 4.90
CA ARG A 26 -8.52 22.48 4.27
C ARG A 26 -9.76 21.84 3.65
N GLU A 27 -10.81 22.62 3.58
CA GLU A 27 -11.98 22.28 2.78
C GLU A 27 -11.82 22.82 1.35
N VAL A 28 -12.11 21.99 0.36
CA VAL A 28 -12.03 22.34 -1.05
C VAL A 28 -13.40 22.16 -1.67
N GLN A 29 -13.94 23.25 -2.21
CA GLN A 29 -15.20 23.23 -2.92
C GLN A 29 -15.03 22.56 -4.30
N GLY A 30 -16.05 21.83 -4.74
CA GLY A 30 -16.06 21.23 -6.07
C GLY A 30 -15.96 22.30 -7.18
N LYS A 31 -15.60 21.88 -8.40
CA LYS A 31 -15.61 22.77 -9.57
C LYS A 31 -16.98 23.44 -9.72
N ALA A 32 -16.98 24.71 -10.14
CA ALA A 32 -18.19 25.48 -10.40
C ALA A 32 -19.19 24.67 -11.25
N GLY A 33 -20.43 24.55 -10.77
CA GLY A 33 -21.50 23.76 -11.41
C GLY A 33 -21.71 22.34 -10.86
N ARG A 34 -20.76 21.76 -10.11
CA ARG A 34 -21.01 20.51 -9.36
C ARG A 34 -21.55 20.84 -7.97
N LYS A 35 -22.86 20.66 -7.77
CA LYS A 35 -23.48 20.74 -6.44
C LYS A 35 -23.01 19.56 -5.59
N GLY A 36 -22.33 19.85 -4.49
CA GLY A 36 -21.89 18.86 -3.51
C GLY A 36 -21.20 19.54 -2.33
N PRO A 37 -21.17 18.89 -1.15
CA PRO A 37 -20.48 19.43 0.01
C PRO A 37 -18.98 19.60 -0.28
N PRO A 38 -18.30 20.57 0.37
CA PRO A 38 -16.86 20.67 0.33
C PRO A 38 -16.20 19.34 0.70
N SER A 39 -15.10 19.02 0.03
CA SER A 39 -14.29 17.86 0.37
C SER A 39 -13.15 18.27 1.29
N LEU A 40 -12.88 17.47 2.32
CA LEU A 40 -11.71 17.64 3.18
C LEU A 40 -10.44 17.16 2.46
N TRP A 41 -9.40 17.98 2.48
CA TRP A 41 -8.09 17.69 1.93
C TRP A 41 -6.99 18.00 2.95
N CYS A 42 -5.88 17.29 2.87
CA CYS A 42 -4.68 17.60 3.63
C CYS A 42 -3.43 17.25 2.84
N THR A 43 -2.28 17.71 3.32
CA THR A 43 -0.98 17.21 2.86
C THR A 43 -0.46 16.20 3.89
N VAL A 44 -0.10 15.01 3.42
CA VAL A 44 0.68 14.05 4.19
C VAL A 44 2.16 14.31 3.90
N ALA A 45 2.94 14.64 4.93
CA ALA A 45 4.39 14.71 4.86
C ALA A 45 4.97 13.39 5.39
N ALA A 46 5.02 12.39 4.52
CA ALA A 46 5.50 11.04 4.84
C ALA A 46 7.00 11.05 5.11
N LEU A 47 7.41 10.40 6.19
CA LEU A 47 8.82 10.18 6.53
C LEU A 47 9.36 9.03 5.69
N VAL A 48 10.56 9.21 5.15
CA VAL A 48 11.26 8.20 4.35
C VAL A 48 12.75 8.22 4.68
N GLY A 49 13.38 7.05 4.66
CA GLY A 49 14.81 6.89 4.86
C GLY A 49 15.20 6.63 6.32
N PRO A 50 16.50 6.70 6.65
CA PRO A 50 17.00 6.40 7.98
C PRO A 50 16.39 7.30 9.05
N ALA A 51 16.03 6.74 10.19
CA ALA A 51 15.44 7.51 11.30
C ALA A 51 16.37 8.58 11.88
N THR A 52 17.68 8.44 11.67
CA THR A 52 18.68 9.45 12.03
C THR A 52 18.64 10.69 11.15
N ASN A 53 18.15 10.58 9.91
CA ASN A 53 18.02 11.70 8.99
C ASN A 53 16.87 11.46 7.98
N PRO A 54 15.61 11.47 8.43
CA PRO A 54 14.49 11.22 7.55
C PRO A 54 14.24 12.41 6.63
N PHE A 55 13.94 12.12 5.38
CA PHE A 55 13.42 13.12 4.45
C PHE A 55 11.91 12.97 4.29
N LYS A 56 11.27 13.97 3.66
CA LYS A 56 9.81 14.03 3.52
C LYS A 56 9.37 13.81 2.08
N ARG A 57 8.42 12.90 1.89
CA ARG A 57 7.65 12.74 0.66
C ARG A 57 6.25 13.32 0.86
N TYR A 58 5.84 14.23 -0.02
CA TYR A 58 4.59 14.97 0.15
C TYR A 58 3.49 14.42 -0.77
N PHE A 59 2.32 14.16 -0.19
CA PHE A 59 1.10 13.78 -0.89
C PHE A 59 0.01 14.81 -0.59
N ASP A 60 -0.61 15.38 -1.62
CA ASP A 60 -1.82 16.19 -1.46
C ASP A 60 -3.04 15.29 -1.64
N VAL A 61 -3.72 14.99 -0.54
CA VAL A 61 -4.69 13.89 -0.48
C VAL A 61 -6.08 14.40 -0.14
N ARG A 62 -7.07 13.78 -0.77
CA ARG A 62 -8.47 13.91 -0.34
C ARG A 62 -8.69 12.98 0.86
N VAL A 63 -9.31 13.46 1.93
CA VAL A 63 -9.63 12.64 3.09
C VAL A 63 -10.93 11.88 2.83
N SER A 64 -10.82 10.58 2.57
CA SER A 64 -11.95 9.74 2.15
C SER A 64 -12.45 8.81 3.25
N GLY A 65 -11.55 8.27 4.09
CA GLY A 65 -11.91 7.39 5.19
C GLY A 65 -12.73 8.07 6.28
N ALA A 66 -13.71 7.36 6.84
CA ALA A 66 -14.58 7.91 7.89
C ALA A 66 -13.79 8.27 9.16
N GLU A 67 -12.99 7.35 9.68
CA GLU A 67 -12.16 7.62 10.87
C GLU A 67 -11.04 8.62 10.58
N ALA A 68 -10.44 8.56 9.38
CA ALA A 68 -9.46 9.55 8.95
C ALA A 68 -10.06 10.97 8.92
N LYS A 69 -11.32 11.14 8.46
CA LYS A 69 -12.00 12.44 8.50
C LYS A 69 -12.19 12.94 9.93
N LYS A 70 -12.65 12.09 10.85
CA LYS A 70 -12.83 12.48 12.26
C LYS A 70 -11.52 12.94 12.88
N LEU A 71 -10.41 12.25 12.61
CA LEU A 71 -9.09 12.62 13.11
C LEU A 71 -8.59 13.93 12.49
N VAL A 72 -8.76 14.12 11.19
CA VAL A 72 -8.13 15.23 10.45
C VAL A 72 -8.94 16.53 10.50
N GLN A 73 -10.27 16.47 10.58
CA GLN A 73 -11.15 17.65 10.54
C GLN A 73 -10.82 18.74 11.59
N PRO A 74 -10.46 18.41 12.86
CA PRO A 74 -10.13 19.43 13.86
C PRO A 74 -8.91 20.30 13.50
N TYR A 75 -8.09 19.87 12.54
CA TYR A 75 -6.89 20.58 12.12
C TYR A 75 -7.12 21.55 10.95
N VAL A 76 -8.36 21.74 10.49
CA VAL A 76 -8.69 22.72 9.44
C VAL A 76 -8.23 24.11 9.87
N GLY A 77 -7.43 24.77 9.02
CA GLY A 77 -6.90 26.11 9.30
C GLY A 77 -5.75 26.17 10.30
N ILE A 78 -5.32 25.04 10.87
CA ILE A 78 -4.15 24.99 11.75
C ILE A 78 -2.87 24.89 10.90
N ASP A 79 -2.08 25.96 10.90
CA ASP A 79 -0.79 26.02 10.19
C ASP A 79 0.44 25.81 11.10
N ASP A 80 0.24 25.84 12.42
CA ASP A 80 1.30 25.63 13.41
C ASP A 80 1.97 24.26 13.24
N HIS A 81 3.30 24.26 13.12
CA HIS A 81 4.10 23.06 12.97
C HIS A 81 4.09 22.15 14.20
N GLN A 82 3.92 22.71 15.41
CA GLN A 82 3.92 21.95 16.66
C GLN A 82 2.60 21.20 16.89
N GLN A 83 1.54 21.60 16.20
CA GLN A 83 0.21 21.01 16.32
C GLN A 83 -0.08 19.95 15.24
N ARG A 84 0.91 19.60 14.40
CA ARG A 84 0.71 18.63 13.31
C ARG A 84 0.64 17.22 13.87
N PRO A 85 -0.45 16.47 13.66
CA PRO A 85 -0.54 15.12 14.17
C PRO A 85 0.43 14.22 13.39
N LEU A 86 1.19 13.43 14.14
CA LEU A 86 1.98 12.32 13.62
C LEU A 86 1.05 11.11 13.48
N VAL A 87 1.01 10.53 12.29
CA VAL A 87 0.09 9.43 11.99
C VAL A 87 0.77 8.28 11.26
N ARG A 88 0.30 7.07 11.54
CA ARG A 88 0.32 5.97 10.58
C ARG A 88 -0.80 6.21 9.58
N PHE A 89 -0.50 6.14 8.29
CA PHE A 89 -1.49 6.39 7.25
C PHE A 89 -1.56 5.26 6.23
N ARG A 90 -2.72 5.14 5.59
CA ARG A 90 -2.90 4.38 4.35
C ARG A 90 -3.56 5.27 3.30
N LEU A 91 -2.93 5.36 2.15
CA LEU A 91 -3.42 6.02 0.95
C LEU A 91 -3.93 4.96 -0.03
N GLY A 92 -4.93 5.31 -0.82
CA GLY A 92 -5.38 4.52 -1.98
C GLY A 92 -5.59 5.42 -3.19
N ASP A 93 -5.66 4.79 -4.36
CA ASP A 93 -5.73 5.43 -5.68
C ASP A 93 -4.64 6.49 -5.80
N LEU A 94 -3.38 6.07 -5.90
CA LEU A 94 -2.28 7.01 -6.12
C LEU A 94 -2.28 7.49 -7.58
N TRP A 95 -2.09 8.80 -7.79
CA TRP A 95 -1.76 9.37 -9.09
C TRP A 95 -0.83 10.57 -8.97
N VAL A 96 -0.29 11.01 -10.11
CA VAL A 96 0.58 12.18 -10.20
C VAL A 96 -0.10 13.30 -10.99
N ASP A 97 0.00 14.52 -10.48
CA ASP A 97 -0.53 15.74 -11.10
C ASP A 97 0.62 16.67 -11.48
N PRO A 98 1.06 16.66 -12.75
CA PRO A 98 2.15 17.51 -13.22
C PRO A 98 1.69 18.93 -13.52
N PHE A 99 2.52 19.91 -13.19
CA PHE A 99 2.25 21.33 -13.44
C PHE A 99 3.53 22.11 -13.72
N ILE A 100 3.38 23.30 -14.30
CA ILE A 100 4.47 24.27 -14.41
C ILE A 100 4.40 25.19 -13.20
N ARG A 101 5.50 25.36 -12.47
CA ARG A 101 5.50 26.22 -11.29
C ARG A 101 5.16 27.66 -11.69
N PRO A 102 4.12 28.27 -11.09
CA PRO A 102 3.65 29.58 -11.52
C PRO A 102 4.52 30.74 -11.00
N SER A 103 5.27 30.51 -9.91
CA SER A 103 6.00 31.54 -9.17
C SER A 103 7.18 30.96 -8.37
N GLY A 104 7.99 31.86 -7.77
CA GLY A 104 9.18 31.52 -6.99
C GLY A 104 10.43 31.28 -7.85
N GLU A 105 11.53 30.91 -7.19
CA GLU A 105 12.83 30.63 -7.83
C GLU A 105 12.74 29.56 -8.94
N HIS A 106 11.80 28.64 -8.82
CA HIS A 106 11.60 27.55 -9.76
C HIS A 106 10.49 27.84 -10.79
N LYS A 107 10.06 29.10 -10.95
CA LYS A 107 9.03 29.50 -11.92
C LYS A 107 9.37 28.99 -13.32
N GLY A 108 8.36 28.48 -14.03
CA GLY A 108 8.52 27.95 -15.39
C GLY A 108 9.12 26.54 -15.46
N LYS A 109 9.65 25.99 -14.35
CA LYS A 109 10.12 24.60 -14.30
C LYS A 109 8.95 23.63 -14.09
N ALA A 110 9.08 22.43 -14.65
CA ALA A 110 8.14 21.34 -14.38
C ALA A 110 8.18 20.94 -12.90
N ALA A 111 7.01 20.63 -12.35
CA ALA A 111 6.81 20.09 -11.02
C ALA A 111 5.66 19.08 -11.04
N ALA A 112 5.51 18.34 -9.96
CA ALA A 112 4.44 17.38 -9.81
C ALA A 112 4.00 17.27 -8.35
N SER A 113 2.71 17.03 -8.16
CA SER A 113 2.13 16.65 -6.87
C SER A 113 1.79 15.17 -6.93
N LEU A 114 2.25 14.39 -5.95
CA LEU A 114 1.64 13.11 -5.65
C LEU A 114 0.26 13.39 -5.04
N LYS A 115 -0.76 12.69 -5.52
CA LYS A 115 -2.13 12.80 -5.06
C LYS A 115 -2.69 11.41 -4.79
N ALA A 116 -3.58 11.34 -3.81
CA ALA A 116 -4.24 10.10 -3.43
C ALA A 116 -5.50 10.37 -2.60
N ARG A 117 -6.13 9.29 -2.14
CA ARG A 117 -7.16 9.31 -1.10
C ARG A 117 -6.58 8.82 0.22
N LEU A 118 -6.69 9.61 1.28
CA LEU A 118 -6.39 9.16 2.64
C LEU A 118 -7.53 8.24 3.12
N LEU A 119 -7.21 6.96 3.27
CA LEU A 119 -8.15 5.91 3.64
C LEU A 119 -8.17 5.70 5.15
N THR A 120 -7.00 5.67 5.79
CA THR A 120 -6.87 5.57 7.25
C THR A 120 -5.79 6.50 7.74
N ALA A 121 -5.97 7.00 8.96
CA ALA A 121 -4.98 7.75 9.72
C ALA A 121 -5.18 7.38 11.19
N GLU A 122 -4.10 7.01 11.87
CA GLU A 122 -4.07 6.64 13.28
C GLU A 122 -2.91 7.39 13.94
N LEU A 123 -3.16 8.01 15.10
CA LEU A 123 -2.10 8.71 15.82
C LEU A 123 -1.00 7.73 16.22
N ILE A 124 0.25 8.15 16.02
CA ILE A 124 1.44 7.46 16.52
C ILE A 124 2.04 8.34 17.61
N ASP A 125 2.39 7.72 18.74
CA ASP A 125 3.17 8.43 19.75
C ASP A 125 4.68 8.45 19.41
N ARG A 126 5.42 9.32 20.08
CA ARG A 126 6.85 9.50 19.81
C ARG A 126 7.71 8.31 20.24
N THR A 127 7.24 7.49 21.18
CA THR A 127 7.98 6.32 21.64
C THR A 127 7.91 5.19 20.63
N GLU A 128 6.77 4.99 19.99
CA GLU A 128 6.61 4.08 18.87
C GLU A 128 7.44 4.53 17.66
N LEU A 129 7.43 5.82 17.33
CA LEU A 129 8.28 6.36 16.25
C LEU A 129 9.77 6.09 16.52
N ALA A 130 10.21 6.20 17.77
CA ALA A 130 11.62 6.01 18.16
C ALA A 130 12.11 4.55 18.00
N GLN A 131 11.20 3.58 17.89
CA GLN A 131 11.55 2.18 17.60
C GLN A 131 11.76 1.92 16.10
N VAL A 132 11.47 2.89 15.24
CA VAL A 132 11.66 2.75 13.80
C VAL A 132 13.08 3.13 13.45
N GLU A 133 13.86 2.18 12.92
CA GLU A 133 15.23 2.46 12.44
C GLU A 133 15.23 3.05 11.02
N GLN A 134 14.27 2.61 10.19
CA GLN A 134 14.12 2.99 8.79
C GLN A 134 12.65 3.32 8.53
N HIS A 135 12.37 4.54 8.10
CA HIS A 135 11.03 4.92 7.65
C HIS A 135 10.82 4.43 6.22
N GLU A 136 9.91 3.48 6.08
CA GLU A 136 9.48 2.97 4.78
C GLU A 136 8.20 3.66 4.29
N LEU A 137 8.11 3.79 2.97
CA LEU A 137 6.92 4.28 2.28
C LEU A 137 6.50 3.21 1.27
N ILE A 138 5.70 2.28 1.74
CA ILE A 138 5.41 1.04 1.02
C ILE A 138 4.19 1.21 0.14
N THR A 139 4.34 0.99 -1.16
CA THR A 139 3.23 0.89 -2.11
C THR A 139 3.06 -0.56 -2.56
N HIS A 140 1.89 -1.16 -2.35
CA HIS A 140 1.59 -2.51 -2.83
C HIS A 140 0.42 -2.54 -3.80
N GLY A 141 0.38 -3.57 -4.62
CA GLY A 141 -0.69 -3.81 -5.57
C GLY A 141 -0.38 -4.98 -6.50
N ILE A 142 -1.20 -5.12 -7.52
CA ILE A 142 -0.98 -6.08 -8.61
C ILE A 142 -0.89 -5.34 -9.94
N GLY A 143 -0.08 -5.86 -10.86
CA GLY A 143 0.15 -5.18 -12.13
C GLY A 143 0.94 -6.03 -13.09
N TYR A 144 1.05 -5.57 -14.33
CA TYR A 144 1.85 -6.25 -15.34
C TYR A 144 3.27 -5.69 -15.37
N LEU A 145 4.26 -6.56 -15.18
CA LEU A 145 5.67 -6.23 -15.36
C LEU A 145 5.95 -6.11 -16.86
N ARG A 146 6.68 -5.06 -17.24
CA ARG A 146 7.12 -4.78 -18.60
C ARG A 146 8.55 -4.25 -18.60
N ASP A 147 9.18 -4.34 -19.77
CA ASP A 147 10.47 -3.72 -20.06
C ASP A 147 11.54 -3.97 -18.98
N PRO A 148 11.73 -5.22 -18.48
CA PRO A 148 12.84 -5.54 -17.60
C PRO A 148 14.15 -5.38 -18.36
N LYS A 149 15.08 -4.58 -17.83
CA LYS A 149 16.34 -4.26 -18.49
C LYS A 149 17.41 -3.82 -17.52
N ASP A 150 18.66 -4.06 -17.89
CA ASP A 150 19.82 -3.47 -17.23
C ASP A 150 20.05 -2.06 -17.78
N VAL A 151 19.99 -1.07 -16.90
CA VAL A 151 20.21 0.35 -17.23
C VAL A 151 21.63 0.75 -16.81
N PRO A 152 22.49 1.22 -17.73
CA PRO A 152 23.83 1.69 -17.38
C PRO A 152 23.79 2.85 -16.38
N ARG A 153 24.71 2.85 -15.40
CA ARG A 153 24.86 3.94 -14.44
C ARG A 153 26.05 4.84 -14.81
N THR A 154 25.91 6.14 -14.57
CA THR A 154 26.99 7.12 -14.77
C THR A 154 28.22 6.83 -13.91
N ALA A 155 28.04 6.25 -12.73
CA ALA A 155 29.12 5.87 -11.82
C ALA A 155 29.78 4.51 -12.17
N GLY A 156 29.45 3.92 -13.32
CA GLY A 156 29.84 2.56 -13.68
C GLY A 156 28.84 1.50 -13.20
N GLY A 157 28.83 0.35 -13.88
CA GLY A 157 27.88 -0.74 -13.64
C GLY A 157 26.50 -0.53 -14.27
N SER A 158 25.58 -1.45 -13.99
CA SER A 158 24.18 -1.39 -14.41
C SER A 158 23.23 -1.51 -13.22
N LEU A 159 21.99 -1.06 -13.41
CA LEU A 159 20.88 -1.25 -12.50
C LEU A 159 19.77 -2.00 -13.21
N LEU A 160 19.29 -3.08 -12.61
CA LEU A 160 18.09 -3.72 -13.10
C LEU A 160 16.89 -2.78 -12.87
N SER A 161 16.11 -2.57 -13.91
CA SER A 161 14.91 -1.72 -13.92
C SER A 161 13.79 -2.45 -14.65
N CYS A 162 12.54 -2.17 -14.27
CA CYS A 162 11.37 -2.55 -15.06
C CYS A 162 10.28 -1.48 -14.95
N CYS A 163 9.23 -1.60 -15.76
CA CYS A 163 8.04 -0.77 -15.65
C CYS A 163 6.86 -1.65 -15.24
N ILE A 164 6.11 -1.23 -14.23
CA ILE A 164 4.89 -1.92 -13.80
C ILE A 164 3.69 -1.11 -14.31
N ALA A 165 2.74 -1.74 -15.02
CA ALA A 165 1.39 -1.17 -15.13
C ALA A 165 0.55 -1.75 -14.02
N ALA A 166 0.48 -1.01 -12.91
CA ALA A 166 -0.35 -1.36 -11.79
C ALA A 166 -1.82 -1.22 -12.17
N LEU A 167 -2.62 -2.23 -11.87
CA LEU A 167 -4.06 -2.23 -12.11
C LEU A 167 -4.73 -1.25 -11.14
N THR A 168 -5.60 -0.40 -11.67
CA THR A 168 -6.43 0.51 -10.88
C THR A 168 -7.86 0.55 -11.42
N GLY A 169 -8.80 1.05 -10.64
CA GLY A 169 -10.18 1.25 -11.10
C GLY A 169 -11.05 0.00 -10.96
N PRO A 170 -12.26 -0.02 -11.55
CA PRO A 170 -13.21 -1.11 -11.35
C PRO A 170 -12.68 -2.44 -11.89
N VAL A 171 -12.97 -3.55 -11.20
CA VAL A 171 -12.53 -4.90 -11.62
C VAL A 171 -13.41 -5.45 -12.74
N ASP A 172 -14.68 -5.05 -12.77
CA ASP A 172 -15.73 -5.54 -13.67
C ASP A 172 -15.80 -4.79 -15.01
N VAL A 173 -14.64 -4.39 -15.56
CA VAL A 173 -14.54 -3.76 -16.89
C VAL A 173 -13.84 -4.67 -17.90
N PRO A 174 -14.17 -4.57 -19.20
CA PRO A 174 -13.45 -5.26 -20.26
C PRO A 174 -11.93 -5.02 -20.19
N THR A 175 -11.12 -6.00 -20.60
CA THR A 175 -9.65 -5.89 -20.52
C THR A 175 -9.09 -4.66 -21.25
N GLY A 176 -9.72 -4.24 -22.35
CA GLY A 176 -9.31 -3.05 -23.11
C GLY A 176 -9.66 -1.71 -22.44
N GLU A 177 -10.51 -1.74 -21.41
CA GLU A 177 -10.96 -0.56 -20.65
C GLU A 177 -10.30 -0.48 -19.27
N ARG A 178 -9.43 -1.45 -18.93
CA ARG A 178 -8.72 -1.46 -17.66
C ARG A 178 -7.84 -0.23 -17.52
N GLU A 179 -7.90 0.39 -16.36
CA GLU A 179 -7.04 1.50 -16.03
C GLU A 179 -5.72 1.01 -15.44
N TYR A 180 -4.67 1.76 -15.76
CA TYR A 180 -3.32 1.46 -15.31
C TYR A 180 -2.63 2.70 -14.77
N ARG A 181 -1.80 2.49 -13.75
CA ARG A 181 -0.77 3.44 -13.31
C ARG A 181 0.59 2.87 -13.67
N TYR A 182 1.32 3.60 -14.50
CA TYR A 182 2.65 3.21 -14.96
C TYR A 182 3.69 3.69 -13.95
N ILE A 183 4.45 2.77 -13.40
CA ILE A 183 5.47 3.04 -12.39
C ILE A 183 6.80 2.48 -12.90
N ASN A 184 7.79 3.34 -13.08
CA ASN A 184 9.14 2.93 -13.39
C ASN A 184 9.83 2.50 -12.09
N THR A 185 10.50 1.36 -12.11
CA THR A 185 11.14 0.82 -10.91
C THR A 185 12.62 0.65 -11.12
N ILE A 186 13.36 0.88 -10.04
CA ILE A 186 14.68 0.29 -9.86
C ILE A 186 14.54 -0.97 -9.01
N VAL A 187 15.37 -1.97 -9.26
CA VAL A 187 15.35 -3.25 -8.55
C VAL A 187 16.70 -3.43 -7.88
N THR A 188 16.76 -3.19 -6.58
CA THR A 188 17.98 -3.21 -5.75
C THR A 188 18.03 -4.45 -4.86
N ASN A 189 16.88 -4.94 -4.41
CA ASN A 189 16.76 -6.14 -3.59
C ASN A 189 17.12 -7.38 -4.43
N ALA A 190 18.04 -8.22 -3.93
CA ALA A 190 18.57 -9.36 -4.66
C ALA A 190 17.49 -10.39 -5.04
N ALA A 191 16.61 -10.76 -4.12
CA ALA A 191 15.52 -11.69 -4.40
C ALA A 191 14.54 -11.13 -5.44
N ALA A 192 14.22 -9.83 -5.37
CA ALA A 192 13.42 -9.18 -6.39
C ALA A 192 14.14 -9.14 -7.75
N GLN A 193 15.47 -8.97 -7.79
CA GLN A 193 16.25 -8.98 -9.03
C GLN A 193 16.18 -10.33 -9.73
N GLU A 194 16.35 -11.44 -9.01
CA GLU A 194 16.24 -12.79 -9.55
C GLU A 194 14.88 -13.01 -10.21
N LEU A 195 13.81 -12.66 -9.49
CA LEU A 195 12.44 -12.78 -10.00
C LEU A 195 12.17 -11.90 -11.22
N VAL A 196 12.68 -10.68 -11.27
CA VAL A 196 12.56 -9.81 -12.46
C VAL A 196 13.33 -10.38 -13.65
N ARG A 197 14.51 -11.00 -13.44
CA ARG A 197 15.28 -11.64 -14.51
C ARG A 197 14.55 -12.85 -15.10
N LEU A 198 13.84 -13.62 -14.29
CA LEU A 198 12.97 -14.71 -14.77
C LEU A 198 11.85 -14.20 -15.69
N CYS A 199 11.42 -12.94 -15.53
CA CYS A 199 10.38 -12.34 -16.35
C CYS A 199 10.86 -11.81 -17.71
N VAL A 200 12.17 -11.76 -17.98
CA VAL A 200 12.71 -11.20 -19.23
C VAL A 200 12.19 -11.95 -20.46
N MET A 201 12.42 -13.26 -20.52
CA MET A 201 12.00 -14.07 -21.67
C MET A 201 10.49 -14.04 -21.91
N PRO A 202 9.61 -14.21 -20.89
CA PRO A 202 8.17 -14.05 -21.10
C PRO A 202 7.76 -12.68 -21.63
N VAL A 203 8.37 -11.59 -21.15
CA VAL A 203 8.07 -10.24 -21.62
C VAL A 203 8.51 -10.04 -23.08
N GLU A 204 9.69 -10.53 -23.46
CA GLU A 204 10.19 -10.48 -24.84
C GLU A 204 9.31 -11.30 -25.80
N ALA A 205 8.80 -12.44 -25.32
CA ALA A 205 7.81 -13.27 -26.01
C ALA A 205 6.40 -12.65 -26.04
N LYS A 206 6.23 -11.42 -25.54
CA LYS A 206 4.95 -10.68 -25.48
C LYS A 206 3.88 -11.37 -24.62
N GLN A 207 4.28 -12.22 -23.68
CA GLN A 207 3.38 -12.86 -22.73
C GLN A 207 2.98 -11.89 -21.63
N LYS A 208 1.80 -12.09 -21.05
CA LYS A 208 1.30 -11.28 -19.94
C LYS A 208 1.92 -11.75 -18.63
N VAL A 209 2.85 -10.97 -18.10
CA VAL A 209 3.48 -11.21 -16.79
C VAL A 209 2.79 -10.39 -15.71
N LEU A 210 1.82 -10.98 -15.02
CA LEU A 210 1.15 -10.38 -13.86
C LEU A 210 1.97 -10.65 -12.59
N ILE A 211 2.22 -9.61 -11.80
CA ILE A 211 2.91 -9.71 -10.52
C ILE A 211 2.10 -9.11 -9.37
N ALA A 212 2.28 -9.65 -8.17
CA ALA A 212 1.95 -8.97 -6.92
C ALA A 212 3.23 -8.32 -6.39
N PHE A 213 3.23 -6.99 -6.24
CA PHE A 213 4.43 -6.21 -5.95
C PHE A 213 4.34 -5.49 -4.61
N ARG A 214 5.50 -5.27 -3.98
CA ARG A 214 5.70 -4.18 -3.01
C ARG A 214 6.82 -3.28 -3.51
N LEU A 215 6.54 -1.99 -3.50
CA LEU A 215 7.47 -0.93 -3.82
C LEU A 215 7.80 -0.13 -2.56
N ASN A 216 8.95 0.51 -2.55
CA ASN A 216 9.35 1.48 -1.53
C ASN A 216 9.65 2.85 -2.16
N ASP A 217 9.53 3.89 -1.35
CA ASP A 217 9.83 5.29 -1.67
C ASP A 217 9.20 5.75 -3.01
N MET A 218 7.87 5.77 -3.06
CA MET A 218 7.14 6.25 -4.23
C MET A 218 7.40 7.75 -4.51
N GLN A 219 7.75 8.06 -5.75
CA GLN A 219 8.19 9.39 -6.19
C GLN A 219 7.44 9.86 -7.44
N ALA A 220 7.40 11.18 -7.61
CA ALA A 220 7.01 11.83 -8.85
C ALA A 220 8.23 12.51 -9.48
N SER A 221 8.51 12.18 -10.74
CA SER A 221 9.60 12.75 -11.53
C SER A 221 9.02 13.63 -12.63
N PRO A 222 8.94 14.97 -12.42
CA PRO A 222 8.34 15.88 -13.37
C PRO A 222 9.27 16.23 -14.52
N TYR A 223 8.71 16.36 -15.72
CA TYR A 223 9.43 16.74 -16.93
C TYR A 223 8.56 17.55 -17.88
N ILE A 224 9.19 18.21 -18.85
CA ILE A 224 8.49 18.87 -19.96
C ILE A 224 8.54 17.92 -21.16
N ARG A 225 7.38 17.63 -21.76
CA ARG A 225 7.34 16.82 -22.98
C ARG A 225 8.06 17.57 -24.10
N THR A 226 8.97 16.89 -24.77
CA THR A 226 9.74 17.49 -25.87
C THR A 226 9.20 17.13 -27.26
N LYS A 227 8.29 16.15 -27.35
CA LYS A 227 7.76 15.60 -28.61
C LYS A 227 6.26 15.30 -28.50
N GLY A 228 5.62 15.17 -29.67
CA GLY A 228 4.19 14.84 -29.82
C GLY A 228 3.26 16.04 -29.61
N GLU A 229 1.95 15.82 -29.71
CA GLU A 229 0.92 16.87 -29.61
C GLU A 229 0.93 17.63 -28.27
N LYS A 230 1.48 17.00 -27.22
CA LYS A 230 1.60 17.60 -25.88
C LYS A 230 2.99 18.17 -25.61
N ALA A 231 3.83 18.39 -26.64
CA ALA A 231 5.12 19.04 -26.47
C ALA A 231 4.98 20.41 -25.78
N GLY A 232 5.93 20.75 -24.91
CA GLY A 232 5.90 21.95 -24.06
C GLY A 232 5.01 21.83 -22.82
N GLN A 233 4.14 20.82 -22.72
CA GLN A 233 3.30 20.62 -21.52
C GLN A 233 4.06 19.87 -20.42
N ALA A 234 3.74 20.19 -19.17
CA ALA A 234 4.23 19.44 -18.01
C ALA A 234 3.70 18.00 -18.03
N ALA A 235 4.56 17.09 -17.59
CA ALA A 235 4.29 15.68 -17.40
C ALA A 235 5.04 15.18 -16.16
N ALA A 236 4.71 13.99 -15.70
CA ALA A 236 5.49 13.34 -14.67
C ALA A 236 5.41 11.82 -14.80
N SER A 237 6.49 11.16 -14.41
CA SER A 237 6.56 9.72 -14.23
C SER A 237 6.40 9.39 -12.75
N LEU A 238 5.80 8.24 -12.44
CA LEU A 238 5.93 7.63 -11.13
C LEU A 238 7.19 6.77 -11.11
N GLU A 239 7.99 6.92 -10.07
CA GLU A 239 9.24 6.20 -9.87
C GLU A 239 9.26 5.58 -8.47
N SER A 240 9.80 4.38 -8.31
CA SER A 240 9.87 3.70 -7.01
C SER A 240 10.96 2.62 -7.01
N GLU A 241 11.22 2.03 -5.86
CA GLU A 241 12.08 0.86 -5.72
C GLU A 241 11.23 -0.41 -5.60
N LEU A 242 11.43 -1.40 -6.47
CA LEU A 242 10.79 -2.71 -6.35
C LEU A 242 11.56 -3.54 -5.33
N ILE A 243 10.96 -3.78 -4.17
CA ILE A 243 11.61 -4.46 -3.04
C ILE A 243 11.15 -5.91 -2.89
N HIS A 244 9.98 -6.29 -3.43
CA HIS A 244 9.44 -7.63 -3.30
C HIS A 244 8.42 -7.96 -4.40
N ILE A 245 8.46 -9.21 -4.88
CA ILE A 245 7.44 -9.81 -5.74
C ILE A 245 6.89 -11.03 -5.01
N GLY A 246 5.60 -11.02 -4.66
CA GLY A 246 4.98 -12.13 -3.93
C GLY A 246 4.31 -13.19 -4.81
N LEU A 247 4.08 -12.87 -6.09
CA LEU A 247 3.44 -13.77 -7.04
C LEU A 247 3.83 -13.38 -8.46
N ILE A 248 4.02 -14.38 -9.33
CA ILE A 248 4.17 -14.20 -10.77
C ILE A 248 3.22 -15.15 -11.49
N LYS A 249 2.44 -14.61 -12.42
CA LYS A 249 1.64 -15.36 -13.39
C LYS A 249 2.03 -14.98 -14.81
N VAL A 250 2.35 -15.98 -15.63
CA VAL A 250 2.63 -15.82 -17.07
C VAL A 250 1.45 -16.37 -17.85
N ASP A 251 0.78 -15.51 -18.61
CA ASP A 251 -0.47 -15.83 -19.34
C ASP A 251 -1.52 -16.52 -18.45
N GLY A 252 -1.59 -16.11 -17.19
CA GLY A 252 -2.52 -16.63 -16.19
C GLY A 252 -2.02 -17.86 -15.41
N LYS A 253 -0.98 -18.56 -15.87
CA LYS A 253 -0.36 -19.68 -15.15
C LYS A 253 0.61 -19.16 -14.09
N GLN A 254 0.44 -19.58 -12.83
CA GLN A 254 1.34 -19.20 -11.75
C GLN A 254 2.69 -19.91 -11.90
N VAL A 255 3.78 -19.13 -11.76
CA VAL A 255 5.17 -19.61 -11.82
C VAL A 255 5.98 -19.23 -10.57
N HIS A 256 5.45 -18.34 -9.73
CA HIS A 256 6.01 -18.00 -8.43
C HIS A 256 4.90 -17.67 -7.42
N PRO A 257 4.97 -18.17 -6.17
CA PRO A 257 5.88 -19.23 -5.72
C PRO A 257 5.62 -20.53 -6.53
N GLN A 258 6.66 -21.35 -6.71
CA GLN A 258 6.47 -22.66 -7.33
C GLN A 258 5.53 -23.49 -6.45
N GLU A 259 4.57 -24.21 -7.03
CA GLU A 259 3.55 -25.00 -6.30
C GLU A 259 4.13 -26.20 -5.50
N SER A 260 5.39 -26.16 -5.09
CA SER A 260 6.06 -27.27 -4.38
C SER A 260 7.06 -26.82 -3.29
N GLU A 261 6.79 -25.71 -2.60
CA GLU A 261 7.36 -25.47 -1.27
C GLU A 261 6.25 -25.45 -0.22
N ALA A 262 5.66 -26.63 0.02
CA ALA A 262 5.15 -26.94 1.35
C ALA A 262 6.38 -27.29 2.21
N PRO A 263 6.47 -26.83 3.48
CA PRO A 263 7.57 -27.24 4.34
C PRO A 263 7.51 -28.77 4.48
N VAL A 264 8.58 -29.44 4.05
CA VAL A 264 8.82 -30.83 4.38
C VAL A 264 9.06 -30.85 5.89
N THR A 265 8.04 -31.19 6.66
CA THR A 265 8.19 -31.48 8.08
C THR A 265 9.10 -32.70 8.18
N GLU A 266 10.34 -32.45 8.57
CA GLU A 266 11.34 -33.47 8.84
C GLU A 266 10.88 -34.32 10.03
N GLY A 267 10.67 -35.62 9.76
CA GLY A 267 10.70 -36.75 10.70
C GLY A 267 10.11 -36.59 12.10
N ALA A 268 8.87 -37.06 12.27
CA ALA A 268 8.43 -37.66 13.53
C ALA A 268 8.09 -39.13 13.26
N PRO A 269 8.78 -40.12 13.87
CA PRO A 269 8.35 -41.50 13.75
C PRO A 269 7.09 -41.71 14.58
N ALA A 270 6.13 -42.44 14.00
CA ALA A 270 4.95 -42.93 14.69
C ALA A 270 5.34 -43.90 15.82
N PRO A 271 4.67 -43.90 16.98
CA PRO A 271 4.71 -45.04 17.87
C PRO A 271 3.64 -46.06 17.45
N GLU A 272 4.08 -47.27 17.15
CA GLU A 272 3.25 -48.46 17.04
C GLU A 272 2.50 -48.74 18.36
N GLU A 273 1.24 -49.17 18.24
CA GLU A 273 0.48 -49.79 19.32
C GLU A 273 1.10 -51.13 19.71
N THR A 274 1.35 -51.35 21.01
CA THR A 274 1.31 -52.68 21.63
C THR A 274 0.96 -52.55 23.12
N VAL A 275 -0.14 -53.23 23.51
CA VAL A 275 -0.51 -53.61 24.88
C VAL A 275 -0.21 -55.12 25.00
N PRO A 276 0.16 -55.68 26.18
CA PRO A 276 -0.84 -56.02 27.22
C PRO A 276 -0.37 -56.02 28.71
N ALA A 277 -1.37 -55.94 29.62
CA ALA A 277 -1.60 -56.58 30.95
C ALA A 277 -0.43 -56.87 31.94
N GLU A 278 -0.50 -56.79 33.28
CA GLU A 278 -1.54 -56.96 34.33
C GLU A 278 -0.95 -56.39 35.66
N ASP A 279 -1.70 -55.61 36.44
CA ASP A 279 -2.27 -55.90 37.79
C ASP A 279 -1.33 -55.72 39.01
N ASP A 280 -1.63 -54.75 39.90
CA ASP A 280 -2.00 -55.00 41.31
C ASP A 280 -2.25 -53.67 42.09
N SER A 281 -3.46 -53.57 42.64
CA SER A 281 -3.87 -52.93 43.91
C SER A 281 -3.41 -51.53 44.35
N ALA A 282 -4.35 -50.58 44.41
CA ALA A 282 -4.94 -50.08 45.68
C ALA A 282 -5.73 -48.75 45.49
N HIS A 283 -7.02 -48.78 45.79
CA HIS A 283 -7.92 -47.64 46.03
C HIS A 283 -7.95 -47.30 47.54
N PRO A 284 -8.34 -46.08 48.02
CA PRO A 284 -9.67 -45.52 47.76
C PRO A 284 -9.87 -43.98 47.72
N GLN A 285 -10.93 -43.61 46.99
CA GLN A 285 -11.99 -42.58 47.24
C GLN A 285 -11.62 -41.14 47.69
N SER A 286 -12.16 -40.11 47.01
CA SER A 286 -13.52 -39.60 47.27
C SER A 286 -13.85 -38.25 46.58
N SER A 287 -15.05 -38.21 45.97
CA SER A 287 -16.05 -37.13 45.90
C SER A 287 -15.71 -35.69 45.43
N ALA A 288 -16.39 -35.29 44.35
CA ALA A 288 -16.78 -33.89 44.06
C ALA A 288 -17.83 -33.37 45.08
N PRO A 289 -18.10 -32.06 45.13
CA PRO A 289 -19.30 -31.56 44.43
C PRO A 289 -19.21 -30.13 43.83
N ALA A 290 -20.20 -29.86 42.98
CA ALA A 290 -20.49 -28.64 42.23
C ALA A 290 -20.96 -27.44 43.07
N GLN A 291 -20.85 -26.23 42.49
CA GLN A 291 -21.64 -25.04 42.86
C GLN A 291 -21.94 -24.17 41.62
N GLU A 292 -23.23 -23.89 41.39
CA GLU A 292 -23.78 -22.82 40.52
C GLU A 292 -23.52 -21.43 41.13
N PRO A 293 -23.73 -20.31 40.40
CA PRO A 293 -24.99 -19.58 40.65
C PRO A 293 -25.62 -18.80 39.47
N VAL A 294 -26.95 -18.90 39.43
CA VAL A 294 -27.97 -17.80 39.47
C VAL A 294 -28.32 -17.01 38.19
N GLU A 295 -29.63 -17.03 37.94
CA GLU A 295 -30.45 -16.39 36.92
C GLU A 295 -30.79 -14.90 37.22
N GLU A 296 -31.30 -14.25 36.17
CA GLU A 296 -31.57 -12.82 35.90
C GLU A 296 -32.57 -12.09 36.87
N PRO A 297 -32.77 -10.76 36.73
CA PRO A 297 -33.97 -10.39 35.97
C PRO A 297 -33.88 -9.10 35.12
N ALA A 298 -34.78 -9.10 34.13
CA ALA A 298 -35.10 -8.07 33.16
C ALA A 298 -35.51 -6.69 33.73
N ARG A 299 -35.34 -5.65 32.90
CA ARG A 299 -36.15 -4.42 32.94
C ARG A 299 -36.60 -4.00 31.55
N ALA A 300 -37.90 -3.71 31.46
CA ALA A 300 -38.63 -3.28 30.27
C ALA A 300 -38.78 -1.74 30.19
N ALA A 301 -38.82 -1.25 28.94
CA ALA A 301 -39.66 -0.21 28.33
C ALA A 301 -39.84 1.23 28.89
N SER A 302 -39.73 2.17 27.93
CA SER A 302 -40.47 3.44 27.73
C SER A 302 -40.20 4.65 28.63
N PHE A 303 -39.62 5.72 28.06
CA PHE A 303 -40.30 6.94 27.55
C PHE A 303 -39.35 7.69 26.60
#